data_AF-A0A7K3RQS7-F1
#
_entry.id   AF-A0A7K3RQS7-F1
#
_cell.length_a   1.000
_cell.length_b   1.000
_cell.length_c   1.000
_cell.angle_alpha   90.00
_cell.angle_beta   90.00
_cell.angle_gamma   90.00
#
_symmetry.space_group_name_H-M   'P 1'
#
loop_
_entity.id
_entity.type
_entity.pdbx_description
1 polymer ?
#
loop_
_entity_poly.entity_id
_entity_poly.type
_entity_poly.pdbx_seq_one_letter_code
_entity_poly.pdbx_strand_id
1 'polypeptide(L)'
;LKGAGAVAVLADQLPPLAHRFGAPLAANAARMLFDVLVTSVPLPRSALSLGGCPLTALYPMAPLARGQSLAVALSTYGGRVHVGLVADGKALPDLHRLAAAVEDEFTELYALVTGTDRTPVS
;
A
#
# COMPACT_ATOMS: atom_id res chain seq x y z
N LEU A 1 -13.75 -14.69 -14.31
CA LEU A 1 -12.99 -13.77 -13.45
C LEU A 1 -11.53 -13.77 -13.92
N LYS A 2 -10.91 -12.62 -14.21
CA LYS A 2 -9.51 -12.51 -14.64
C LYS A 2 -8.79 -11.52 -13.71
N GLY A 3 -7.55 -11.82 -13.30
CA GLY A 3 -6.70 -10.97 -12.45
C GLY A 3 -6.51 -11.46 -11.01
N ALA A 4 -5.62 -10.82 -10.26
CA ALA A 4 -5.21 -11.24 -8.91
C ALA A 4 -6.38 -11.40 -7.91
N GLY A 5 -7.43 -10.58 -8.05
CA GLY A 5 -8.64 -10.69 -7.24
C GLY A 5 -9.46 -11.98 -7.47
N ALA A 6 -9.33 -12.61 -8.64
CA ALA A 6 -9.98 -13.90 -8.91
C ALA A 6 -9.35 -15.05 -8.11
N VAL A 7 -8.04 -14.97 -7.86
CA VAL A 7 -7.27 -15.98 -7.11
C VAL A 7 -7.64 -15.93 -5.63
N ALA A 8 -7.84 -14.75 -5.06
CA ALA A 8 -8.27 -14.58 -3.68
C ALA A 8 -9.66 -15.19 -3.43
N VAL A 9 -10.63 -14.96 -4.33
CA VAL A 9 -12.00 -15.49 -4.23
C VAL A 9 -12.03 -17.02 -4.34
N LEU A 10 -11.15 -17.62 -5.15
CA LEU A 10 -11.00 -19.08 -5.25
C LEU A 10 -10.32 -19.69 -4.02
N ALA A 11 -9.45 -18.95 -3.33
CA ALA A 11 -8.77 -19.42 -2.12
C ALA A 11 -9.76 -19.65 -0.97
N ASP A 12 -10.78 -18.80 -0.83
CA ASP A 12 -11.83 -18.90 0.21
C ASP A 12 -12.79 -20.08 0.01
N GLN A 13 -12.75 -20.74 -1.15
CA GLN A 13 -13.65 -21.85 -1.51
C GLN A 13 -12.98 -23.24 -1.38
N LEU A 14 -11.72 -23.32 -0.94
CA LEU A 14 -10.96 -24.57 -0.91
C LEU A 14 -11.14 -25.33 0.42
N PRO A 15 -11.35 -26.66 0.40
CA PRO A 15 -11.41 -27.46 1.63
C PRO A 15 -10.09 -27.39 2.45
N PRO A 16 -10.12 -27.59 3.79
CA PRO A 16 -8.95 -27.50 4.69
C PRO A 16 -7.73 -28.32 4.26
N LEU A 17 -7.95 -29.48 3.62
CA LEU A 17 -6.89 -30.33 3.10
C LEU A 17 -6.25 -29.77 1.82
N ALA A 18 -7.03 -29.09 1.00
CA ALA A 18 -6.53 -28.38 -0.17
C ALA A 18 -5.75 -27.11 0.22
N HIS A 19 -6.06 -26.47 1.34
CA HIS A 19 -5.20 -25.40 1.89
C HIS A 19 -3.80 -25.92 2.27
N ARG A 20 -3.69 -27.13 2.82
CA ARG A 20 -2.40 -27.67 3.30
C ARG A 20 -1.39 -27.98 2.18
N PHE A 21 -1.87 -28.30 0.98
CA PHE A 21 -1.04 -28.54 -0.20
C PHE A 21 -1.07 -27.41 -1.23
N GLY A 22 -2.18 -26.68 -1.31
CA GLY A 22 -2.41 -25.59 -2.24
C GLY A 22 -1.94 -24.22 -1.75
N ALA A 23 -1.91 -23.96 -0.44
CA ALA A 23 -1.45 -22.67 0.09
C ALA A 23 0.03 -22.36 -0.24
N PRO A 24 0.98 -23.30 -0.19
CA PRO A 24 2.35 -23.05 -0.63
C PRO A 24 2.45 -22.73 -2.12
N LEU A 25 1.66 -23.42 -2.96
CA LEU A 25 1.62 -23.19 -4.41
C LEU A 25 0.94 -21.85 -4.75
N ALA A 26 -0.16 -21.51 -4.09
CA ALA A 26 -0.87 -20.24 -4.26
C ALA A 26 -0.03 -19.05 -3.73
N ALA A 27 0.68 -19.22 -2.61
CA ALA A 27 1.60 -18.22 -2.08
C ALA A 27 2.78 -17.97 -3.05
N ASN A 28 3.28 -19.00 -3.72
CA ASN A 28 4.28 -18.86 -4.77
C ASN A 28 3.70 -18.23 -6.05
N ALA A 29 2.47 -18.56 -6.43
CA ALA A 29 1.80 -17.96 -7.59
C ALA A 29 1.47 -16.49 -7.38
N ALA A 30 1.14 -16.06 -6.15
CA ALA A 30 0.90 -14.65 -5.82
C ALA A 30 2.10 -13.75 -6.18
N ARG A 31 3.33 -14.27 -6.09
CA ARG A 31 4.55 -13.57 -6.51
C ARG A 31 4.63 -13.28 -8.01
N MET A 32 3.88 -14.03 -8.81
CA MET A 32 3.89 -13.96 -10.26
C MET A 32 2.78 -13.03 -10.79
N LEU A 33 1.93 -12.50 -9.90
CA LEU A 33 0.75 -11.72 -10.26
C LEU A 33 0.97 -10.20 -10.18
N PHE A 34 1.94 -9.74 -9.39
CA PHE A 34 2.32 -8.34 -9.25
C PHE A 34 3.74 -8.21 -8.67
N ASP A 35 4.43 -7.10 -8.96
CA ASP A 35 5.74 -6.75 -8.39
C ASP A 35 5.64 -5.78 -7.20
N VAL A 36 4.53 -5.02 -7.17
CA VAL A 36 4.22 -4.00 -6.17
C VAL A 36 2.77 -4.16 -5.73
N LEU A 37 2.55 -4.19 -4.41
CA LEU A 37 1.23 -4.09 -3.81
C LEU A 37 0.90 -2.61 -3.54
N VAL A 38 -0.24 -2.12 -4.03
CA VAL A 38 -0.75 -0.80 -3.64
C VAL A 38 -2.15 -0.97 -3.06
N THR A 39 -2.39 -0.42 -1.88
CA THR A 39 -3.69 -0.48 -1.21
C THR A 39 -4.09 0.87 -0.63
N SER A 40 -5.39 1.14 -0.63
CA SER A 40 -5.97 2.33 -0.02
C SER A 40 -7.10 1.93 0.91
N VAL A 41 -6.98 2.32 2.18
CA VAL A 41 -7.97 2.07 3.22
C VAL A 41 -8.50 3.42 3.70
N PRO A 42 -9.74 3.80 3.32
CA PRO A 42 -10.35 5.02 3.83
C PRO A 42 -10.72 4.84 5.31
N LEU A 43 -10.48 5.88 6.12
CA LEU A 43 -10.89 5.91 7.52
C LEU A 43 -12.14 6.76 7.73
N PRO A 44 -12.87 6.55 8.84
CA PRO A 44 -13.99 7.41 9.22
C PRO A 44 -13.55 8.89 9.30
N ARG A 45 -14.45 9.80 8.92
CA ARG A 45 -14.23 11.25 9.01
C ARG A 45 -14.27 11.78 10.45
N SER A 46 -14.90 11.04 11.37
CA SER A 46 -14.95 11.37 12.79
C SER A 46 -13.56 11.27 13.42
N ALA A 47 -13.27 12.13 14.40
CA ALA A 47 -12.05 12.03 15.19
C ALA A 47 -11.97 10.65 15.88
N LEU A 48 -10.85 9.95 15.67
CA LEU A 48 -10.57 8.67 16.28
C LEU A 48 -9.86 8.88 17.63
N SER A 49 -10.21 8.07 18.62
CA SER A 49 -9.54 8.03 19.91
C SER A 49 -9.48 6.59 20.43
N LEU A 50 -8.50 6.31 21.29
CA LEU A 50 -8.35 5.04 21.98
C LEU A 50 -8.27 5.31 23.48
N GLY A 51 -9.23 4.81 24.25
CA GLY A 51 -9.26 5.03 25.70
C GLY A 51 -9.34 6.52 26.10
N GLY A 52 -9.96 7.37 25.28
CA GLY A 52 -10.02 8.81 25.48
C GLY A 52 -8.81 9.60 24.97
N CYS A 53 -7.76 8.92 24.50
CA CYS A 53 -6.59 9.56 23.89
C CYS A 53 -6.83 9.78 22.39
N PRO A 54 -6.72 11.01 21.87
CA PRO A 54 -6.93 11.28 20.44
C PRO A 54 -5.83 10.65 19.58
N LEU A 55 -6.20 10.20 18.37
CA LEU A 55 -5.25 9.72 17.37
C LEU A 55 -4.42 10.89 16.83
N THR A 56 -3.11 10.87 17.06
CA THR A 56 -2.18 11.96 16.68
C THR A 56 -1.36 11.64 15.43
N ALA A 57 -1.14 10.37 15.14
CA ALA A 57 -0.35 9.93 13.99
C ALA A 57 -0.94 8.63 13.40
N LEU A 58 -0.80 8.47 12.09
CA LEU A 58 -1.29 7.31 11.35
C LEU A 58 -0.19 6.82 10.42
N TYR A 59 0.18 5.55 10.55
CA TYR A 59 1.20 4.91 9.71
C TYR A 59 0.58 3.69 9.04
N PRO A 60 -0.01 3.85 7.83
CA PRO A 60 -0.57 2.74 7.09
C PRO A 60 0.50 1.69 6.81
N MET A 61 0.15 0.43 6.86
CA MET A 61 1.09 -0.66 6.59
C MET A 61 0.37 -1.76 5.83
N ALA A 62 0.97 -2.21 4.74
CA ALA A 62 0.54 -3.38 4.01
C ALA A 62 1.60 -4.47 4.14
N PRO A 63 1.21 -5.74 4.42
CA PRO A 63 2.16 -6.83 4.53
C PRO A 63 2.90 -7.06 3.21
N LEU A 64 4.23 -7.23 3.31
CA LEU A 64 5.04 -7.62 2.16
C LEU A 64 4.99 -9.15 2.00
N ALA A 65 4.33 -9.61 0.94
CA ALA A 65 4.32 -11.03 0.62
C ALA A 65 5.73 -11.51 0.26
N ARG A 66 6.04 -12.79 0.55
CA ARG A 66 7.39 -13.33 0.29
C ARG A 66 7.79 -13.11 -1.16
N GLY A 67 8.92 -12.43 -1.37
CA GLY A 67 9.48 -12.18 -2.70
C GLY A 67 8.73 -11.14 -3.53
N GLN A 68 7.98 -10.26 -2.87
CA GLN A 68 7.62 -8.94 -3.37
C GLN A 68 8.66 -7.92 -2.91
N SER A 69 8.90 -6.91 -3.74
CA SER A 69 9.92 -5.90 -3.45
C SER A 69 9.37 -4.72 -2.67
N LEU A 70 8.11 -4.32 -2.90
CA LEU A 70 7.50 -3.13 -2.32
C LEU A 70 5.99 -3.31 -2.08
N ALA A 71 5.52 -2.78 -0.95
CA ALA A 71 4.12 -2.58 -0.64
C ALA A 71 3.88 -1.11 -0.23
N VAL A 72 2.86 -0.49 -0.83
CA VAL A 72 2.44 0.89 -0.59
C VAL A 72 1.04 0.88 0.01
N ALA A 73 0.90 1.48 1.19
CA ALA A 73 -0.37 1.60 1.90
C ALA A 73 -0.77 3.07 2.01
N LEU A 74 -2.01 3.37 1.66
CA LEU A 74 -2.58 4.70 1.71
C LEU A 74 -3.75 4.72 2.69
N SER A 75 -3.84 5.78 3.49
CA SER A 75 -5.05 6.07 4.27
C SER A 75 -5.28 7.56 4.36
N THR A 76 -6.55 7.96 4.32
CA THR A 76 -6.95 9.36 4.46
C THR A 76 -7.54 9.59 5.85
N TYR A 77 -6.99 10.56 6.59
CA TYR A 77 -7.47 10.93 7.93
C TYR A 77 -7.10 12.37 8.26
N GLY A 78 -8.03 13.10 8.87
CA GLY A 78 -7.81 14.49 9.29
C GLY A 78 -7.46 15.44 8.13
N GLY A 79 -8.03 15.21 6.94
CA GLY A 79 -7.74 16.01 5.74
C GLY A 79 -6.35 15.77 5.13
N ARG A 80 -5.62 14.75 5.60
CA ARG A 80 -4.29 14.38 5.10
C ARG A 80 -4.32 13.00 4.48
N VAL A 81 -3.46 12.79 3.47
CA VAL A 81 -3.11 11.46 2.97
C VAL A 81 -1.90 10.98 3.75
N HIS A 82 -1.98 9.78 4.29
CA HIS A 82 -0.88 9.10 4.97
C HIS A 82 -0.40 7.98 4.06
N VAL A 83 0.91 7.91 3.83
CA VAL A 83 1.55 6.94 2.94
C VAL A 83 2.51 6.09 3.76
N GLY A 84 2.39 4.78 3.66
CA GLY A 84 3.34 3.83 4.23
C GLY A 84 4.01 3.02 3.14
N LEU A 85 5.34 2.90 3.22
CA LEU A 85 6.14 2.11 2.29
C LEU A 85 6.85 1.00 3.06
N VAL A 86 6.63 -0.24 2.64
CA VAL A 86 7.30 -1.43 3.20
C VAL A 86 8.01 -2.15 2.07
N ALA A 87 9.31 -2.39 2.21
CA ALA A 87 10.10 -3.01 1.15
C ALA A 87 11.01 -4.13 1.65
N ASP A 88 11.39 -5.02 0.74
CA ASP A 88 12.53 -5.91 0.95
C ASP A 88 13.80 -5.10 0.76
N GLY A 89 14.55 -4.90 1.85
CA GLY A 89 15.76 -4.07 1.84
C GLY A 89 16.89 -4.58 0.93
N LYS A 90 16.87 -5.85 0.52
CA LYS A 90 17.82 -6.36 -0.49
C LYS A 90 17.38 -6.02 -1.91
N ALA A 91 16.07 -6.03 -2.17
CA ALA A 91 15.52 -5.73 -3.48
C ALA A 91 15.44 -4.23 -3.75
N LEU A 92 15.20 -3.42 -2.71
CA LEU A 92 15.06 -1.96 -2.80
C LEU A 92 15.84 -1.26 -1.67
N PRO A 93 17.20 -1.20 -1.79
CA PRO A 93 18.06 -0.64 -0.75
C PRO A 93 17.91 0.88 -0.56
N ASP A 94 17.36 1.57 -1.55
CA ASP A 94 17.20 3.02 -1.62
C ASP A 94 15.75 3.47 -1.40
N LEU A 95 14.98 2.72 -0.60
CA LEU A 95 13.59 3.06 -0.24
C LEU A 95 13.39 4.52 0.24
N HIS A 96 14.38 5.09 0.92
CA HIS A 96 14.34 6.48 1.37
C HIS A 96 14.25 7.49 0.21
N ARG A 97 14.85 7.20 -0.95
CA ARG A 97 14.74 8.05 -2.15
C ARG A 97 13.34 8.01 -2.71
N LEU A 98 12.73 6.82 -2.74
CA LEU A 98 11.33 6.68 -3.14
C LEU A 98 10.40 7.44 -2.18
N ALA A 99 10.66 7.38 -0.87
CA ALA A 99 9.89 8.15 0.11
C ALA A 99 9.97 9.67 -0.16
N ALA A 100 11.18 10.19 -0.41
CA ALA A 100 11.36 11.61 -0.76
C ALA A 100 10.66 11.97 -2.08
N ALA A 101 10.83 11.15 -3.13
CA ALA A 101 10.18 11.39 -4.42
C ALA A 101 8.64 11.41 -4.31
N VAL A 102 8.06 10.56 -3.46
CA VAL A 102 6.61 10.58 -3.22
C VAL A 102 6.17 11.91 -2.60
N GLU A 103 6.92 12.45 -1.64
CA GLU A 103 6.62 13.76 -1.03
C GLU A 103 6.74 14.90 -2.04
N ASP A 104 7.80 14.87 -2.87
CA ASP A 104 8.03 15.86 -3.93
C ASP A 104 6.90 15.85 -4.97
N GLU A 105 6.53 14.68 -5.47
CA GLU A 105 5.45 14.49 -6.46
C GLU A 105 4.08 14.92 -5.92
N PHE A 106 3.77 14.62 -4.65
CA PHE A 106 2.53 15.12 -4.05
C PHE A 106 2.52 16.65 -3.93
N THR A 107 3.67 17.25 -3.64
CA THR A 107 3.81 18.71 -3.57
C THR A 107 3.60 19.35 -4.93
N GLU A 108 4.24 18.80 -5.97
CA GLU A 108 4.08 19.26 -7.35
C GLU A 108 2.64 19.09 -7.85
N LEU A 109 2.06 17.90 -7.68
CA LEU A 109 0.68 17.61 -8.07
C LEU A 109 -0.32 18.53 -7.36
N TYR A 110 -0.12 18.79 -6.06
CA TYR A 110 -0.98 19.69 -5.32
C TYR A 110 -0.91 21.11 -5.88
N ALA A 111 0.30 21.63 -6.14
CA ALA A 111 0.49 22.96 -6.71
C ALA A 111 -0.17 23.12 -8.08
N LEU A 112 -0.07 22.09 -8.95
CA LEU A 112 -0.73 22.05 -10.26
C LEU A 112 -2.26 22.10 -10.14
N VAL A 113 -2.83 21.31 -9.22
CA VAL A 113 -4.29 21.24 -9.04
C VAL A 113 -4.85 22.49 -8.37
N THR A 114 -4.10 23.15 -7.49
CA THR A 114 -4.52 24.40 -6.84
C THR A 114 -4.20 25.65 -7.65
N GLY A 115 -3.66 25.52 -8.87
CA GLY A 115 -3.28 26.65 -9.72
C GLY A 115 -2.19 27.53 -9.11
N THR A 116 -1.40 26.97 -8.19
CA THR A 116 -0.26 27.64 -7.57
C THR A 116 0.94 27.44 -8.48
N ASP A 117 0.94 28.12 -9.63
CA ASP A 117 1.95 27.99 -10.67
C ASP A 117 3.36 28.27 -10.13
N ARG A 118 4.23 27.26 -10.15
CA ARG A 118 5.67 27.45 -10.27
C ARG A 118 6.07 26.83 -11.59
N THR A 119 6.40 27.73 -12.51
CA THR A 119 6.94 27.55 -13.85
C THR A 119 7.91 26.35 -13.93
N PRO A 120 7.90 25.58 -15.05
CA PRO A 120 8.35 24.19 -15.08
C PRO A 120 9.87 24.05 -14.98
N VAL A 121 10.33 22.92 -14.43
CA VAL A 121 11.73 22.49 -14.54
C VAL A 121 11.82 21.34 -15.54
N SER A 122 12.74 21.52 -16.49
CA SER A 122 13.17 20.62 -17.57
C SER A 122 13.60 19.23 -17.15
#